data_AF-A0A838H9H0-F1
#
_entry.id   AF-A0A838H9H0-F1
#
_cell.length_a   1.000
_cell.length_b   1.000
_cell.length_c   1.000
_cell.angle_alpha   90.00
_cell.angle_beta   90.00
_cell.angle_gamma   90.00
#
_symmetry.space_group_name_H-M   'P 1'
#
loop_
_entity.id
_entity.type
_entity.pdbx_description
1 polymer ?
#
loop_
_entity_poly.entity_id
_entity_poly.type
_entity_poly.pdbx_seq_one_letter_code
_entity_poly.pdbx_strand_id
1 'polypeptide(L)'
;AAPGGGVSPAPAPPPQPPVAPAGAEAAPREGFSFAHVGDVQGRAQRLARALVSDILVYNPKKVEQGVREGNLRDVLKEEVDKSWDEYCERLGTDVARANRPAFVSALNDVLARGNPVF
;
A
#
# COMPACT_ATOMS: atom_id res chain seq x y z
N ALA A 1 78.44 28.54 10.50
CA ALA A 1 77.25 29.29 10.04
C ALA A 1 76.24 28.31 9.49
N ALA A 2 75.00 28.40 9.99
CA ALA A 2 73.73 28.15 9.30
C ALA A 2 73.42 26.78 8.60
N PRO A 3 72.12 26.43 8.48
CA PRO A 3 71.62 25.06 8.55
C PRO A 3 70.84 24.59 7.30
N GLY A 4 70.34 23.36 7.31
CA GLY A 4 69.23 22.89 6.45
C GLY A 4 69.66 21.89 5.37
N GLY A 5 68.89 20.86 5.03
CA GLY A 5 67.60 20.40 5.55
C GLY A 5 67.42 18.94 5.14
N GLY A 6 67.08 18.10 6.10
CA GLY A 6 66.52 16.77 5.86
C GLY A 6 65.03 16.86 6.15
N VAL A 7 64.22 16.81 5.09
CA VAL A 7 62.77 16.76 5.16
C VAL A 7 62.35 15.47 5.89
N SER A 8 61.70 15.64 7.03
CA SER A 8 61.05 14.56 7.77
C SER A 8 59.93 13.93 6.94
N PRO A 9 59.69 12.61 7.10
CA PRO A 9 58.60 11.91 6.42
C PRO A 9 57.23 12.41 6.91
N ALA A 10 56.27 12.40 5.99
CA ALA A 10 54.89 12.82 6.17
C ALA A 10 54.22 12.18 7.40
N PRO A 11 53.50 12.95 8.24
CA PRO A 11 52.53 12.37 9.17
C PRO A 11 51.25 12.02 8.42
N ALA A 12 50.85 10.75 8.53
CA ALA A 12 49.57 10.23 8.07
C ALA A 12 48.40 10.96 8.75
N PRO A 13 47.27 11.19 8.04
CA PRO A 13 46.07 11.73 8.66
C PRO A 13 45.51 10.74 9.70
N PRO A 14 44.85 11.23 10.77
CA PRO A 14 44.20 10.38 11.75
C PRO A 14 43.06 9.56 11.12
N PRO A 15 42.69 8.42 11.72
CA PRO A 15 41.57 7.61 11.24
C PRO A 15 40.27 8.40 11.39
N GLN A 16 39.60 8.67 10.27
CA GLN A 16 38.23 9.17 10.31
C GLN A 16 37.31 8.08 10.88
N PRO A 17 36.40 8.38 11.82
CA PRO A 17 35.37 7.44 12.22
C PRO A 17 34.50 7.10 11.01
N PRO A 18 34.00 5.85 10.87
CA PRO A 18 33.02 5.55 9.84
C PRO A 18 31.77 6.39 10.12
N VAL A 19 31.51 7.36 9.24
CA VAL A 19 30.21 8.01 9.15
C VAL A 19 29.19 6.94 8.76
N ALA A 20 28.48 6.42 9.75
CA ALA A 20 27.33 5.57 9.55
C ALA A 20 26.27 6.34 8.73
N PRO A 21 25.73 5.77 7.64
CA PRO A 21 24.46 6.23 7.13
C PRO A 21 23.38 5.83 8.14
N ALA A 22 22.94 6.80 8.94
CA ALA A 22 21.68 6.73 9.63
C ALA A 22 20.55 6.73 8.59
N GLY A 23 19.72 5.69 8.62
CA GLY A 23 18.40 5.70 7.99
C GLY A 23 18.24 4.82 6.74
N ALA A 24 18.23 3.50 6.93
CA ALA A 24 17.20 2.60 6.40
C ALA A 24 17.56 1.14 6.73
N GLU A 25 17.91 0.86 7.98
CA GLU A 25 17.77 -0.49 8.51
C GLU A 25 16.27 -0.69 8.77
N ALA A 26 15.54 -1.06 7.70
CA ALA A 26 14.18 -1.56 7.81
C ALA A 26 14.27 -2.94 8.47
N ALA A 27 14.33 -2.93 9.80
CA ALA A 27 14.19 -4.12 10.61
C ALA A 27 12.86 -4.81 10.25
N PRO A 28 12.86 -6.11 9.92
CA PRO A 28 11.76 -6.94 10.35
C PRO A 28 12.06 -7.25 11.82
N ARG A 29 11.63 -6.35 12.71
CA ARG A 29 11.45 -6.75 14.10
C ARG A 29 10.39 -7.84 14.07
N GLU A 30 10.83 -9.09 14.20
CA GLU A 30 10.00 -10.22 14.58
C GLU A 30 9.42 -9.92 15.96
N GLY A 31 8.33 -9.15 15.97
CA GLY A 31 7.53 -8.85 17.13
C GLY A 31 6.32 -9.78 17.10
N PHE A 32 6.35 -10.80 17.94
CA PHE A 32 5.24 -11.64 18.39
C PHE A 32 3.85 -11.10 17.97
N SER A 33 3.26 -11.71 16.95
CA SER A 33 2.01 -11.27 16.32
C SER A 33 0.80 -11.32 17.28
N PHE A 34 0.65 -10.28 18.10
CA PHE A 34 -0.67 -9.78 18.53
C PHE A 34 -1.49 -9.26 17.32
N ALA A 35 -0.91 -9.32 16.12
CA ALA A 35 -1.44 -8.89 14.83
C ALA A 35 -2.70 -9.63 14.35
N HIS A 36 -3.14 -10.74 14.95
CA HIS A 36 -4.09 -11.62 14.26
C HIS A 36 -5.46 -10.99 13.92
N VAL A 37 -6.00 -10.06 14.73
CA VAL A 37 -7.31 -9.41 14.46
C VAL A 37 -7.17 -8.11 13.66
N GLY A 38 -6.18 -7.27 13.99
CA GLY A 38 -5.86 -6.06 13.21
C GLY A 38 -5.36 -6.38 11.80
N ASP A 39 -4.68 -7.52 11.63
CA ASP A 39 -4.24 -8.00 10.34
C ASP A 39 -5.40 -8.51 9.49
N VAL A 40 -6.49 -9.04 10.06
CA VAL A 40 -7.66 -9.44 9.25
C VAL A 40 -8.37 -8.22 8.67
N GLN A 41 -8.67 -7.21 9.50
CA GLN A 41 -9.30 -5.96 9.04
C GLN A 41 -8.39 -5.21 8.05
N GLY A 42 -7.09 -5.13 8.35
CA GLY A 42 -6.11 -4.51 7.46
C GLY A 42 -5.92 -5.28 6.15
N ARG A 43 -5.89 -6.62 6.17
CA ARG A 43 -5.83 -7.46 4.97
C ARG A 43 -7.09 -7.31 4.14
N ALA A 44 -8.26 -7.31 4.77
CA ALA A 44 -9.55 -7.06 4.14
C ALA A 44 -9.56 -5.73 3.38
N GLN A 45 -9.17 -4.63 4.05
CA GLN A 45 -9.13 -3.32 3.41
C GLN A 45 -8.13 -3.24 2.24
N ARG A 46 -6.94 -3.86 2.39
CA ARG A 46 -5.94 -3.92 1.31
C ARG A 46 -6.44 -4.72 0.11
N LEU A 47 -7.05 -5.88 0.36
CA LEU A 47 -7.60 -6.74 -0.68
C LEU A 47 -8.75 -6.05 -1.42
N ALA A 48 -9.66 -5.41 -0.69
CA ALA A 48 -10.74 -4.63 -1.27
C ALA A 48 -10.22 -3.55 -2.22
N ARG A 49 -9.25 -2.74 -1.78
CA ARG A 49 -8.64 -1.72 -2.64
C ARG A 49 -7.94 -2.31 -3.87
N ALA A 50 -7.25 -3.43 -3.72
CA ALA A 50 -6.61 -4.11 -4.85
C ALA A 50 -7.64 -4.58 -5.88
N LEU A 51 -8.70 -5.28 -5.45
CA LEU A 51 -9.74 -5.78 -6.34
C LEU A 51 -10.53 -4.64 -7.01
N VAL A 52 -10.89 -3.60 -6.26
CA VAL A 52 -11.59 -2.45 -6.85
C VAL A 52 -10.68 -1.67 -7.80
N SER A 53 -9.39 -1.54 -7.50
CA SER A 53 -8.42 -0.94 -8.43
C SER A 53 -8.29 -1.75 -9.71
N ASP A 54 -8.43 -3.07 -9.63
CA ASP A 54 -8.48 -3.96 -10.80
C ASP A 54 -9.69 -3.63 -11.69
N ILE A 55 -10.88 -3.50 -11.08
CA ILE A 55 -12.10 -3.08 -11.80
C ILE A 55 -11.85 -1.77 -12.56
N LEU A 56 -11.26 -0.75 -11.91
CA LEU A 56 -10.98 0.54 -12.55
C LEU A 56 -10.04 0.40 -13.75
N VAL A 57 -8.97 -0.38 -13.61
CA VAL A 57 -7.95 -0.57 -14.65
C VAL A 57 -8.52 -1.30 -15.86
N TYR A 58 -9.37 -2.32 -15.65
CA TYR A 58 -9.95 -3.11 -16.74
C TYR A 58 -11.24 -2.52 -17.31
N ASN A 59 -11.96 -1.71 -16.54
CA ASN A 59 -13.24 -1.13 -16.93
C ASN A 59 -13.28 0.42 -16.91
N PRO A 60 -12.25 1.14 -17.42
CA PRO A 60 -12.19 2.59 -17.29
C PRO A 60 -13.36 3.28 -18.00
N LYS A 61 -13.77 2.75 -19.16
CA LYS A 61 -14.92 3.26 -19.94
C LYS A 61 -16.24 3.15 -19.19
N LYS A 62 -16.46 2.01 -18.51
CA LYS A 62 -17.66 1.78 -17.69
C LYS A 62 -17.71 2.72 -16.48
N VAL A 63 -16.55 2.97 -15.86
CA VAL A 63 -16.44 3.94 -14.76
C VAL A 63 -16.76 5.35 -15.24
N GLU A 64 -16.16 5.81 -16.33
CA GLU A 64 -16.45 7.13 -16.90
C GLU A 64 -17.91 7.29 -17.29
N GLN A 65 -18.48 6.28 -17.95
CA GLN A 65 -19.90 6.24 -18.30
C GLN A 65 -20.77 6.32 -17.05
N GLY A 66 -20.49 5.49 -16.04
CA GLY A 66 -21.23 5.42 -14.79
C GLY A 66 -21.19 6.72 -13.99
N VAL A 67 -20.06 7.41 -13.98
CA VAL A 67 -19.92 8.74 -13.36
C VAL A 67 -20.68 9.80 -14.14
N ARG A 68 -20.65 9.73 -15.47
CA ARG A 68 -21.33 10.70 -16.35
C ARG A 68 -22.85 10.58 -16.31
N GLU A 69 -23.37 9.35 -16.31
CA GLU A 69 -24.81 9.07 -16.29
C GLU A 69 -25.37 8.99 -14.87
N GLY A 70 -24.51 8.92 -13.84
CA GLY A 70 -24.93 8.80 -12.44
C GLY A 70 -25.44 7.40 -12.07
N ASN A 71 -25.18 6.39 -12.91
CA ASN A 71 -25.59 4.99 -12.74
C ASN A 71 -24.39 4.06 -12.48
N LEU A 72 -23.30 4.57 -11.90
CA LEU A 72 -22.05 3.83 -11.66
C LEU A 72 -22.24 2.46 -11.00
N ARG A 73 -23.17 2.35 -10.05
CA ARG A 73 -23.48 1.09 -9.36
C ARG A 73 -24.05 0.02 -10.30
N ASP A 74 -24.84 0.44 -11.27
CA ASP A 74 -25.53 -0.43 -12.21
C ASP A 74 -24.55 -0.89 -13.30
N VAL A 75 -23.81 0.06 -13.90
CA VAL A 75 -22.84 -0.22 -14.97
C VAL A 75 -21.70 -1.13 -14.50
N LEU A 76 -21.27 -0.98 -13.25
CA LEU A 76 -20.21 -1.80 -12.66
C LEU A 76 -20.73 -2.96 -11.81
N LYS A 77 -22.05 -3.19 -11.77
CA LYS A 77 -22.66 -4.19 -10.88
C LYS A 77 -22.02 -5.56 -11.07
N GLU A 78 -21.86 -6.01 -12.32
CA GLU A 78 -21.29 -7.32 -12.65
C GLU A 78 -19.84 -7.46 -12.18
N GLU A 79 -19.02 -6.42 -12.41
CA GLU A 79 -17.61 -6.42 -12.00
C GLU A 79 -17.49 -6.41 -10.48
N VAL A 80 -18.32 -5.62 -9.81
CA VAL A 80 -18.38 -5.52 -8.34
C VAL A 80 -18.82 -6.85 -7.72
N ASP A 81 -19.80 -7.53 -8.30
CA ASP A 81 -20.29 -8.83 -7.83
C ASP A 81 -19.18 -9.90 -7.95
N LYS A 82 -18.48 -9.93 -9.09
CA LYS A 82 -17.34 -10.81 -9.31
C LYS A 82 -16.20 -10.55 -8.33
N SER A 83 -15.81 -9.29 -8.13
CA SER A 83 -14.79 -8.94 -7.15
C SER A 83 -15.23 -9.20 -5.72
N TRP A 84 -16.54 -9.11 -5.42
CA TRP A 84 -17.07 -9.45 -4.11
C TRP A 84 -17.01 -10.96 -3.83
N ASP A 85 -17.30 -11.79 -4.84
CA ASP A 85 -17.15 -13.24 -4.74
C ASP A 85 -15.70 -13.63 -4.48
N GLU A 86 -14.76 -13.09 -5.27
CA GLU A 86 -13.33 -13.34 -5.08
C GLU A 86 -12.81 -12.81 -3.73
N TYR A 87 -13.37 -11.69 -3.25
CA TYR A 87 -13.11 -11.18 -1.91
C TYR A 87 -13.57 -12.16 -0.82
N CYS A 88 -14.76 -12.77 -1.00
CA CYS A 88 -15.28 -13.81 -0.12
C CYS A 88 -14.46 -15.10 -0.18
N GLU A 89 -14.01 -15.53 -1.36
CA GLU A 89 -13.18 -16.73 -1.50
C GLU A 89 -11.83 -16.59 -0.79
N ARG A 90 -11.21 -15.41 -0.88
CA ARG A 90 -9.87 -15.17 -0.31
C ARG A 90 -9.88 -14.93 1.21
N LEU A 91 -10.92 -14.30 1.75
CA LEU A 91 -11.03 -13.99 3.19
C LEU A 91 -11.92 -14.96 3.97
N GLY A 92 -12.75 -15.72 3.26
CA GLY A 92 -13.87 -16.44 3.83
C GLY A 92 -15.11 -15.56 3.97
N THR A 93 -16.27 -16.15 3.69
CA THR A 93 -17.57 -15.45 3.67
C THR A 93 -17.90 -14.70 4.96
N ASP A 94 -17.54 -15.23 6.12
CA ASP A 94 -17.80 -14.60 7.43
C ASP A 94 -17.00 -13.30 7.60
N VAL A 95 -15.68 -13.37 7.36
CA VAL A 95 -14.77 -12.22 7.41
C VAL A 95 -15.16 -11.19 6.35
N ALA A 96 -15.42 -11.63 5.13
CA ALA A 96 -15.80 -10.74 4.04
C ALA A 96 -17.08 -9.97 4.38
N ARG A 97 -18.12 -10.64 4.89
CA ARG A 97 -19.37 -10.00 5.33
C ARG A 97 -19.14 -9.02 6.47
N ALA A 98 -18.36 -9.39 7.48
CA ALA A 98 -18.00 -8.49 8.58
C ALA A 98 -17.23 -7.24 8.09
N ASN A 99 -16.47 -7.38 7.01
CA ASN A 99 -15.66 -6.33 6.40
C ASN A 99 -16.30 -5.71 5.14
N ARG A 100 -17.60 -5.93 4.91
CA ARG A 100 -18.32 -5.32 3.78
C ARG A 100 -18.18 -3.78 3.73
N PRO A 101 -18.19 -3.05 4.86
CA PRO A 101 -17.99 -1.60 4.83
C PRO A 101 -16.63 -1.18 4.25
N ALA A 102 -15.57 -1.97 4.49
CA ALA A 102 -14.25 -1.69 3.92
C ALA A 102 -14.24 -1.84 2.39
N PHE A 103 -14.97 -2.83 1.88
CA PHE A 103 -15.15 -3.04 0.44
C PHE A 103 -15.95 -1.91 -0.21
N VAL A 104 -17.07 -1.51 0.40
CA VAL A 104 -17.89 -0.38 -0.08
C VAL A 104 -17.10 0.92 -0.04
N SER A 105 -16.32 1.16 1.01
CA SER A 105 -15.44 2.32 1.08
C SER A 105 -14.42 2.33 -0.05
N ALA A 106 -13.84 1.18 -0.42
CA ALA A 106 -12.92 1.08 -1.54
C ALA A 106 -13.60 1.39 -2.89
N LEU A 107 -14.83 0.91 -3.11
CA LEU A 107 -15.63 1.24 -4.30
C LEU A 107 -15.82 2.75 -4.44
N ASN A 108 -16.23 3.41 -3.36
CA ASN A 108 -16.42 4.86 -3.34
C ASN A 108 -15.11 5.62 -3.57
N ASP A 109 -14.02 5.23 -2.90
CA ASP A 109 -12.71 5.86 -3.00
C ASP A 109 -12.10 5.74 -4.41
N VAL A 110 -12.14 4.54 -4.98
CA VAL A 110 -11.44 4.22 -6.24
C VAL A 110 -12.30 4.48 -7.48
N LEU A 111 -13.56 4.04 -7.49
CA LEU A 111 -14.43 4.16 -8.68
C LEU A 111 -15.16 5.50 -8.72
N ALA A 112 -15.60 5.99 -7.56
CA ALA A 112 -16.36 7.23 -7.46
C ALA A 112 -15.51 8.45 -7.06
N ARG A 113 -14.17 8.31 -7.06
CA ARG A 113 -13.21 9.36 -6.66
C ARG A 113 -13.50 9.96 -5.27
N GLY A 114 -13.91 9.12 -4.33
CA GLY A 114 -14.24 9.50 -2.95
C GLY A 114 -15.71 9.88 -2.73
N ASN A 115 -16.56 9.86 -3.76
CA ASN A 115 -18.00 10.12 -3.57
C ASN A 115 -18.73 8.89 -3.01
N PRO A 116 -19.64 9.05 -2.03
CA PRO A 116 -20.43 7.95 -1.47
C PRO A 116 -21.59 7.58 -2.41
N VAL A 117 -21.27 6.87 -3.50
CA VAL A 117 -22.23 6.45 -4.52
C VAL A 117 -22.78 5.05 -4.23
N PHE A 118 -21.99 4.18 -3.57
CA PHE A 118 -22.29 2.76 -3.33
C PHE A 118 -22.92 2.47 -1.97
#